data_AF-A0A936BRG7-F1
#
_entry.id   AF-A0A936BRG7-F1
#
_cell.length_a   1.000
_cell.length_b   1.000
_cell.length_c   1.000
_cell.angle_alpha   90.00
_cell.angle_beta   90.00
_cell.angle_gamma   90.00
#
_symmetry.space_group_name_H-M   'P 1'
#
loop_
_entity.id
_entity.type
_entity.pdbx_description
1 polymer ?
#
loop_
_entity_poly.entity_id
_entity_poly.type
_entity_poly.pdbx_seq_one_letter_code
_entity_poly.pdbx_strand_id
1 'polypeptide(L)'
;MGDTLASRGLSLFGLFYELSLDRLPCRDNLIPVVQSPVARDFCPGVNEVVLDTIDPQAATYRFASRRGDTLLVRTQGSTVLALSYQRHTEPSPYVCAGSGCLGAAIGGTVADPARVLTLAGTTVTNPQTGATATFTGTLNTADPAWQPPFLSCGPEGKYVVKRGDGVYQQSCGTLTASQRYGGTTVYSTGDFQNGWALQVVAQDTVVLAVIHDSLDQASGSFVPAFACVAPHCPAPSIGPANGLGQRTLDFGRGFLPGVDAAMAPTGLDSAEFRATLLADPLNGDGCCSRRCPARRPAPRLRTR
;
A
#
# COMPACT_ATOMS: atom_id res chain seq x y z
N MET A 1 -10.04 34.16 -8.57
CA MET A 1 -9.92 32.81 -7.97
C MET A 1 -11.13 31.93 -8.29
N GLY A 2 -12.36 32.44 -8.25
CA GLY A 2 -13.56 31.69 -8.65
C GLY A 2 -13.57 31.20 -10.11
N ASP A 3 -13.17 32.04 -11.07
CA ASP A 3 -13.19 31.69 -12.50
C ASP A 3 -12.17 30.61 -12.89
N THR A 4 -11.10 30.46 -12.10
CA THR A 4 -10.03 29.46 -12.32
C THR A 4 -10.43 28.07 -11.78
N LEU A 5 -11.39 28.02 -10.86
CA LEU A 5 -11.93 26.77 -10.30
C LEU A 5 -13.03 26.20 -11.19
N ALA A 6 -13.92 27.05 -11.69
CA ALA A 6 -14.99 26.66 -12.60
C ALA A 6 -14.46 26.06 -13.91
N SER A 7 -13.35 26.58 -14.44
CA SER A 7 -12.73 26.05 -15.67
C SER A 7 -12.08 24.67 -15.52
N ARG A 8 -11.84 24.21 -14.28
CA ARG A 8 -11.35 22.86 -13.97
C ARG A 8 -12.45 21.90 -13.52
N GLY A 9 -13.70 22.35 -13.43
CA GLY A 9 -14.81 21.55 -12.92
C GLY A 9 -14.67 21.15 -11.44
N LEU A 10 -13.76 21.79 -10.69
CA LEU A 10 -13.51 21.47 -9.30
C LEU A 10 -14.35 22.36 -8.39
N SER A 11 -15.15 21.76 -7.51
CA SER A 11 -15.84 22.48 -6.45
C SER A 11 -14.84 23.03 -5.43
N LEU A 12 -15.23 24.02 -4.63
CA LEU A 12 -14.40 24.52 -3.53
C LEU A 12 -13.99 23.39 -2.57
N PHE A 13 -14.88 22.41 -2.38
CA PHE A 13 -14.62 21.18 -1.64
C PHE A 13 -13.59 20.28 -2.36
N GLY A 14 -13.69 20.13 -3.68
CA GLY A 14 -12.69 19.40 -4.49
C GLY A 14 -11.29 20.04 -4.47
N LEU A 15 -11.21 21.38 -4.43
CA LEU A 15 -9.93 22.07 -4.25
C LEU A 15 -9.38 21.89 -2.83
N PHE A 16 -10.22 21.99 -1.80
CA PHE A 16 -9.82 21.70 -0.43
C PHE A 16 -9.38 20.24 -0.27
N TYR A 17 -10.06 19.31 -0.94
CA TYR A 17 -9.73 17.89 -0.99
C TYR A 17 -8.36 17.67 -1.65
N GLU A 18 -8.11 18.24 -2.83
CA GLU A 18 -6.78 18.18 -3.47
C GLU A 18 -5.69 18.82 -2.61
N LEU A 19 -5.93 19.99 -2.02
CA LEU A 19 -4.95 20.68 -1.16
C LEU A 19 -4.67 19.95 0.15
N SER A 20 -5.68 19.30 0.74
CA SER A 20 -5.55 18.51 1.97
C SER A 20 -4.79 17.21 1.68
N LEU A 21 -5.09 16.57 0.54
CA LEU A 21 -4.38 15.42 0.01
C LEU A 21 -2.92 15.75 -0.36
N ASP A 22 -2.63 16.96 -0.87
CA ASP A 22 -1.28 17.37 -1.29
C ASP A 22 -0.36 17.81 -0.14
N ARG A 23 -0.88 18.10 1.06
CA ARG A 23 -0.06 18.65 2.16
C ARG A 23 -0.01 17.82 3.44
N LEU A 24 -1.05 17.07 3.78
CA LEU A 24 -1.10 16.31 5.04
C LEU A 24 -0.16 15.08 5.08
N PRO A 25 -0.07 14.23 4.05
CA PRO A 25 0.91 13.12 4.02
C PRO A 25 2.37 13.58 4.02
N CYS A 26 2.57 14.83 3.62
CA CYS A 26 3.89 15.40 3.46
C CYS A 26 4.40 15.95 4.80
N ARG A 27 3.56 16.16 5.82
CA ARG A 27 3.99 16.89 7.02
C ARG A 27 5.27 16.31 7.65
N ASP A 28 5.41 14.98 7.64
CA ASP A 28 6.55 14.30 8.25
C ASP A 28 7.61 13.83 7.24
N ASN A 29 7.35 13.93 5.92
CA ASN A 29 8.21 13.42 4.85
C ASN A 29 8.39 14.41 3.68
N LEU A 30 8.08 15.69 3.87
CA LEU A 30 8.25 16.73 2.86
C LEU A 30 9.72 17.09 2.78
N ILE A 31 10.33 16.82 1.63
CA ILE A 31 11.68 17.28 1.33
C ILE A 31 11.61 18.46 0.36
N PRO A 32 12.03 19.65 0.78
CA PRO A 32 12.40 20.72 -0.13
C PRO A 32 13.45 20.27 -1.15
N VAL A 33 13.12 20.45 -2.42
CA VAL A 33 13.98 20.25 -3.59
C VAL A 33 14.18 21.59 -4.28
N VAL A 34 15.42 22.08 -4.26
CA VAL A 34 15.81 23.28 -4.99
C VAL A 34 16.42 22.85 -6.33
N GLN A 35 15.67 23.04 -7.40
CA GLN A 35 16.15 22.89 -8.78
C GLN A 35 16.25 24.29 -9.38
N SER A 36 17.42 24.90 -9.33
CA SER A 36 17.59 26.30 -9.75
C SER A 36 16.86 26.59 -11.08
N PRO A 37 15.93 27.57 -11.12
CA PRO A 37 15.59 28.57 -10.09
C PRO A 37 14.37 28.22 -9.21
N VAL A 38 13.78 27.03 -9.33
CA VAL A 38 12.50 26.68 -8.74
C VAL A 38 12.68 25.78 -7.51
N ALA A 39 12.27 26.28 -6.34
CA ALA A 39 12.05 25.45 -5.17
C ALA A 39 10.71 24.71 -5.30
N ARG A 40 10.72 23.41 -4.98
CA ARG A 40 9.54 22.55 -4.99
C ARG A 40 9.61 21.60 -3.80
N ASP A 41 8.47 21.06 -3.41
CA ASP A 41 8.43 20.03 -2.39
C ASP A 41 8.33 18.65 -3.04
N PHE A 42 9.15 17.72 -2.56
CA PHE A 42 9.02 16.30 -2.83
C PHE A 42 8.27 15.65 -1.67
N CYS A 43 7.07 15.16 -1.97
CA CYS A 43 6.23 14.48 -1.02
C CYS A 43 5.96 13.06 -1.50
N PRO A 44 6.62 12.04 -0.92
CA PRO A 44 6.42 10.67 -1.34
C PRO A 44 5.04 10.17 -0.93
N GLY A 45 4.27 9.71 -1.92
CA GLY A 45 3.04 8.93 -1.70
C GLY A 45 3.29 7.42 -1.66
N VAL A 46 4.47 6.97 -2.13
CA VAL A 46 4.92 5.58 -2.11
C VAL A 46 6.34 5.52 -1.58
N ASN A 47 6.63 4.54 -0.74
CA ASN A 47 7.94 4.26 -0.17
C ASN A 47 8.18 2.75 -0.20
N GLU A 48 9.03 2.29 -1.11
CA GLU A 48 9.29 0.88 -1.36
C GLU A 48 10.76 0.57 -1.06
N VAL A 49 11.02 -0.64 -0.55
CA VAL A 49 12.39 -1.11 -0.32
C VAL A 49 12.58 -2.44 -1.04
N VAL A 50 13.51 -2.45 -1.99
CA VAL A 50 13.86 -3.61 -2.81
C VAL A 50 15.30 -4.00 -2.51
N LEU A 51 15.52 -5.25 -2.10
CA LEU A 51 16.86 -5.82 -2.01
C LEU A 51 17.43 -6.01 -3.42
N ASP A 52 18.70 -5.66 -3.59
CA ASP A 52 19.39 -5.86 -4.85
C ASP A 52 19.66 -7.36 -5.06
N THR A 53 19.27 -7.88 -6.22
CA THR A 53 19.38 -9.31 -6.53
C THR A 53 20.80 -9.75 -6.87
N ILE A 54 21.66 -8.79 -7.25
CA ILE A 54 23.07 -9.02 -7.58
C ILE A 54 23.93 -8.83 -6.33
N ASP A 55 23.65 -7.79 -5.55
CA ASP A 55 24.31 -7.53 -4.27
C ASP A 55 23.33 -7.63 -3.10
N PRO A 56 23.25 -8.78 -2.40
CA PRO A 56 22.28 -8.97 -1.32
C PRO A 56 22.52 -8.08 -0.10
N GLN A 57 23.67 -7.39 -0.02
CA GLN A 57 23.95 -6.39 1.01
C GLN A 57 23.47 -4.99 0.63
N ALA A 58 23.08 -4.79 -0.63
CA ALA A 58 22.55 -3.55 -1.13
C ALA A 58 21.01 -3.55 -1.13
N ALA A 59 20.45 -2.37 -0.86
CA ALA A 59 19.02 -2.12 -0.94
C ALA A 59 18.76 -0.83 -1.69
N THR A 60 17.69 -0.82 -2.49
CA THR A 60 17.17 0.37 -3.17
C THR A 60 15.88 0.80 -2.50
N TYR A 61 15.90 2.00 -1.93
CA TYR A 61 14.70 2.69 -1.47
C TYR A 61 14.14 3.49 -2.63
N ARG A 62 12.86 3.29 -2.92
CA ARG A 62 12.14 4.00 -3.96
C ARG A 62 11.05 4.84 -3.32
N PHE A 63 11.14 6.13 -3.56
CA PHE A 63 10.14 7.10 -3.18
C PHE A 63 9.49 7.65 -4.45
N ALA A 64 8.16 7.60 -4.54
CA ALA A 64 7.44 8.20 -5.66
C ALA A 64 6.50 9.28 -5.14
N SER A 65 6.60 10.48 -5.71
CA SER A 65 5.69 11.57 -5.44
C SER A 65 4.36 11.35 -6.17
N ARG A 66 3.31 12.03 -5.71
CA ARG A 66 1.98 12.02 -6.36
C ARG A 66 1.99 12.58 -7.78
N ARG A 67 2.99 13.41 -8.10
CA ARG A 67 3.18 13.97 -9.44
C ARG A 67 3.93 13.02 -10.37
N GLY A 68 4.37 11.86 -9.88
CA GLY A 68 5.14 10.88 -10.65
C GLY A 68 6.65 11.08 -10.59
N ASP A 69 7.16 12.13 -9.93
CA ASP A 69 8.60 12.27 -9.69
C ASP A 69 9.08 11.14 -8.79
N THR A 70 10.25 10.57 -9.07
CA THR A 70 10.80 9.43 -8.35
C THR A 70 12.19 9.72 -7.81
N LEU A 71 12.43 9.33 -6.56
CA LEU A 71 13.72 9.38 -5.89
C LEU A 71 14.11 7.95 -5.52
N LEU A 72 15.20 7.47 -6.11
CA LEU A 72 15.80 6.17 -5.83
C LEU A 72 17.07 6.39 -5.01
N VAL A 73 17.21 5.65 -3.92
CA VAL A 73 18.38 5.70 -3.05
C VAL A 73 18.91 4.29 -2.89
N ARG A 74 20.08 4.02 -3.49
CA ARG A 74 20.77 2.74 -3.34
C ARG A 74 21.74 2.84 -2.18
N THR A 75 21.72 1.86 -1.29
CA THR A 75 22.52 1.85 -0.07
C THR A 75 23.12 0.48 0.17
N GLN A 76 24.15 0.42 1.01
CA GLN A 76 24.71 -0.80 1.58
C GLN A 76 24.96 -0.53 3.07
N GLY A 77 24.21 -1.20 3.95
CA GLY A 77 24.17 -0.87 5.37
C GLY A 77 23.71 0.58 5.60
N SER A 78 24.53 1.40 6.25
CA SER A 78 24.29 2.83 6.47
C SER A 78 24.86 3.75 5.38
N THR A 79 25.56 3.18 4.39
CA THR A 79 26.25 3.94 3.35
C THR A 79 25.34 4.15 2.14
N VAL A 80 25.21 5.40 1.69
CA VAL A 80 24.51 5.73 0.44
C VAL A 80 25.47 5.52 -0.73
N LEU A 81 25.13 4.60 -1.62
CA LEU A 81 25.93 4.26 -2.81
C LEU A 81 25.58 5.13 -4.00
N ALA A 82 24.29 5.45 -4.17
CA ALA A 82 23.81 6.28 -5.26
C ALA A 82 22.45 6.90 -4.93
N LEU A 83 22.19 8.05 -5.54
CA LEU A 83 20.88 8.67 -5.59
C LEU A 83 20.54 8.98 -7.05
N SER A 84 19.30 8.68 -7.43
CA SER A 84 18.75 9.02 -8.74
C SER A 84 17.40 9.69 -8.54
N TYR A 85 17.27 10.91 -9.04
CA TYR A 85 16.02 11.66 -9.03
C TYR A 85 15.54 11.85 -10.46
N GLN A 86 14.36 11.32 -10.77
CA GLN A 86 13.74 11.42 -12.08
C GLN A 86 12.45 12.21 -11.98
N ARG A 87 12.38 13.33 -12.69
CA ARG A 87 11.11 14.04 -12.89
C ARG A 87 10.28 13.31 -13.93
N HIS A 88 8.97 13.23 -13.71
CA HIS A 88 8.06 12.61 -14.68
C HIS A 88 8.01 13.37 -16.02
N THR A 89 8.29 14.68 -16.02
CA THR A 89 8.30 15.52 -17.21
C THR A 89 9.62 15.47 -17.99
N GLU A 90 10.64 14.81 -17.47
CA GLU A 90 11.96 14.82 -18.06
C GLU A 90 12.39 13.42 -18.50
N PRO A 91 13.19 13.31 -19.57
CA PRO A 91 13.63 12.02 -20.06
C PRO A 91 14.85 11.47 -19.32
N SER A 92 15.52 12.27 -18.48
CA SER A 92 16.80 11.86 -17.90
C SER A 92 16.93 12.22 -16.42
N PRO A 93 17.55 11.34 -15.62
CA PRO A 93 17.60 11.51 -14.18
C PRO A 93 18.74 12.43 -13.78
N TYR A 94 18.57 13.07 -12.63
CA TYR A 94 19.66 13.66 -11.86
C TYR A 94 20.29 12.57 -11.01
N VAL A 95 21.61 12.48 -10.98
CA VAL A 95 22.31 11.42 -10.27
C VAL A 95 23.47 11.95 -9.43
N CYS A 96 23.80 11.20 -8.39
CA CYS A 96 25.10 11.20 -7.73
C CYS A 96 25.49 9.76 -7.40
N ALA A 97 26.78 9.49 -7.23
CA ALA A 97 27.28 8.17 -6.86
C ALA A 97 28.45 8.29 -5.86
N GLY A 98 28.54 7.31 -4.95
CA GLY A 98 29.57 7.20 -3.92
C GLY A 98 29.75 8.50 -3.13
N SER A 99 30.99 8.95 -3.04
CA SER A 99 31.34 10.20 -2.36
C SER A 99 30.75 11.46 -3.02
N GLY A 100 30.21 11.36 -4.24
CA GLY A 100 29.49 12.46 -4.89
C GLY A 100 28.12 12.73 -4.27
N CYS A 101 27.55 11.79 -3.50
CA CYS A 101 26.29 11.97 -2.79
C CYS A 101 26.46 12.61 -1.41
N LEU A 102 27.20 13.72 -1.34
CA LEU A 102 27.46 14.42 -0.07
C LEU A 102 26.15 14.84 0.60
N GLY A 103 26.12 14.78 1.93
CA GLY A 103 24.96 15.14 2.75
C GLY A 103 23.85 14.08 2.79
N ALA A 104 23.93 13.00 2.00
CA ALA A 104 22.99 11.90 2.08
C ALA A 104 23.48 10.85 3.09
N ALA A 105 22.64 10.48 4.03
CA ALA A 105 22.93 9.44 5.02
C ALA A 105 21.68 8.64 5.33
N ILE A 106 21.83 7.34 5.56
CA ILE A 106 20.73 6.53 6.09
C ILE A 106 21.11 5.99 7.47
N GLY A 107 20.31 6.37 8.46
CA GLY A 107 20.50 5.96 9.85
C GLY A 107 20.39 4.45 10.04
N GLY A 108 20.85 3.97 11.19
CA GLY A 108 20.52 2.62 11.65
C GLY A 108 19.01 2.48 11.93
N THR A 109 18.61 1.29 12.36
CA THR A 109 17.24 1.00 12.76
C THR A 109 16.94 1.72 14.08
N VAL A 110 15.91 2.59 14.10
CA VAL A 110 15.67 3.51 15.22
C VAL A 110 14.61 2.98 16.19
N ALA A 111 13.48 2.49 15.66
CA ALA A 111 12.38 1.83 16.34
C ALA A 111 11.56 1.06 15.28
N ASP A 112 10.95 -0.08 15.62
CA ASP A 112 10.15 -0.95 14.73
C ASP A 112 10.30 -0.72 13.20
N PRO A 113 10.98 -1.65 12.55
CA PRO A 113 12.23 -1.43 11.82
C PRO A 113 12.27 -0.21 10.88
N ALA A 114 12.06 0.99 11.42
CA ALA A 114 12.18 2.20 10.66
C ALA A 114 13.66 2.62 10.56
N ARG A 115 14.02 3.13 9.40
CA ARG A 115 15.29 3.83 9.13
C ARG A 115 14.97 5.24 8.66
N VAL A 116 15.87 6.17 8.94
CA VAL A 116 15.74 7.57 8.52
C VAL A 116 16.78 7.87 7.46
N LEU A 117 16.32 8.25 6.26
CA LEU A 117 17.15 8.85 5.22
C LEU A 117 17.21 10.36 5.46
N THR A 118 18.40 10.88 5.70
CA THR A 118 18.69 12.30 5.85
C THR A 118 19.36 12.81 4.58
N LEU A 119 18.86 13.92 4.04
CA LEU A 119 19.44 14.66 2.92
C LEU A 119 19.78 16.05 3.44
N ALA A 120 21.06 16.37 3.61
CA ALA A 120 21.54 17.63 4.17
C ALA A 120 22.22 18.46 3.07
N GLY A 121 21.43 19.09 2.20
CA GLY A 121 21.96 19.80 1.03
C GLY A 121 22.53 18.86 -0.03
N THR A 122 21.95 17.66 -0.16
CA THR A 122 22.41 16.66 -1.12
C THR A 122 22.14 17.12 -2.53
N THR A 123 23.20 17.24 -3.33
CA THR A 123 23.10 17.66 -4.73
C THR A 123 23.17 16.45 -5.67
N VAL A 124 22.26 16.40 -6.63
CA VAL A 124 22.30 15.48 -7.77
C VAL A 124 22.38 16.28 -9.06
N THR A 125 23.08 15.74 -10.07
CA THR A 125 23.34 16.43 -11.34
C THR A 125 22.78 15.62 -12.49
N ASN A 126 22.06 16.28 -13.40
CA ASN A 126 21.64 15.68 -14.65
C ASN A 126 22.85 15.62 -15.60
N PRO A 127 23.34 14.41 -15.98
CA PRO A 127 24.59 14.26 -16.71
C PRO A 127 24.50 14.76 -18.15
N GLN A 128 23.30 14.86 -18.74
CA GLN A 128 23.12 15.39 -20.10
C GLN A 128 23.13 16.92 -20.14
N THR A 129 22.58 17.58 -19.12
CA THR A 129 22.35 19.04 -19.14
C THR A 129 23.24 19.82 -18.18
N GLY A 130 23.87 19.15 -17.21
CA GLY A 130 24.61 19.79 -16.13
C GLY A 130 23.74 20.47 -15.08
N ALA A 131 22.41 20.43 -15.21
CA ALA A 131 21.48 21.00 -14.25
C ALA A 131 21.55 20.26 -12.91
N THR A 132 21.34 20.96 -11.81
CA THR A 132 21.40 20.39 -10.45
C THR A 132 20.05 20.42 -9.74
N ALA A 133 19.85 19.47 -8.83
CA ALA A 133 18.77 19.46 -7.86
C ALA A 133 19.37 19.25 -6.46
N THR A 134 18.96 20.06 -5.49
CA THR A 134 19.44 19.98 -4.10
C THR A 134 18.30 19.60 -3.17
N PHE A 135 18.52 18.58 -2.35
CA PHE A 135 17.54 18.05 -1.40
C PHE A 135 17.94 18.41 0.03
N THR A 136 16.98 18.89 0.83
CA THR A 136 17.18 19.13 2.27
C THR A 136 15.99 18.62 3.06
N GLY A 137 16.15 17.57 3.87
CA GLY A 137 15.07 17.03 4.68
C GLY A 137 15.34 15.59 5.12
N THR A 138 14.31 14.96 5.68
CA THR A 138 14.35 13.56 6.13
C THR A 138 13.20 12.77 5.54
N LEU A 139 13.44 11.49 5.27
CA LEU A 139 12.42 10.52 4.90
C LEU A 139 12.51 9.31 5.82
N ASN A 140 11.36 8.89 6.33
CA ASN A 140 11.25 7.60 6.99
C ASN A 140 11.20 6.50 5.94
N THR A 141 11.84 5.36 6.20
CA THR A 141 11.79 4.16 5.36
C THR A 141 11.91 2.89 6.20
N ALA A 142 11.75 1.71 5.60
CA ALA A 142 11.83 0.44 6.30
C ALA A 142 13.24 -0.15 6.25
N ASP A 143 13.63 -0.91 7.25
CA ASP A 143 14.84 -1.72 7.19
C ASP A 143 14.64 -2.84 6.15
N PRO A 144 15.47 -2.93 5.11
CA PRO A 144 15.40 -4.00 4.11
C PRO A 144 15.64 -5.38 4.70
N ALA A 145 16.45 -5.48 5.76
CA ALA A 145 16.83 -6.74 6.38
C ALA A 145 15.79 -7.21 7.41
N TRP A 146 14.92 -6.31 7.88
CA TRP A 146 13.93 -6.70 8.87
C TRP A 146 12.81 -7.51 8.24
N GLN A 147 12.59 -8.67 8.86
CA GLN A 147 11.44 -9.50 8.61
C GLN A 147 10.58 -9.48 9.87
N PRO A 148 9.27 -9.26 9.77
CA PRO A 148 8.40 -9.41 10.91
C PRO A 148 8.59 -10.82 11.46
N PRO A 149 8.77 -11.01 12.78
CA PRO A 149 8.86 -12.35 13.35
C PRO A 149 7.68 -13.16 12.84
N PHE A 150 7.96 -14.34 12.29
CA PHE A 150 6.92 -15.15 11.67
C PHE A 150 5.98 -15.66 12.75
N LEU A 151 4.72 -15.23 12.70
CA LEU A 151 3.65 -16.04 13.28
C LEU A 151 3.63 -17.37 12.54
N SER A 152 3.75 -18.47 13.28
CA SER A 152 3.53 -19.81 12.74
C SER A 152 2.04 -20.05 12.58
N CYS A 153 1.44 -19.37 11.60
CA CYS A 153 0.11 -19.69 11.12
C CYS A 153 0.20 -21.06 10.47
N GLY A 154 -0.67 -22.02 10.84
CA GLY A 154 -0.63 -23.38 10.30
C GLY A 154 -0.99 -23.41 8.80
N PRO A 155 -2.05 -24.12 8.38
CA PRO A 155 -2.56 -23.98 7.01
C PRO A 155 -3.23 -22.61 6.77
N GLU A 156 -3.54 -21.89 7.84
CA GLU A 156 -4.12 -20.56 7.80
C GLU A 156 -3.18 -19.56 7.17
N GLY A 157 -3.78 -18.59 6.49
CA GLY A 157 -3.02 -17.52 5.92
C GLY A 157 -2.49 -16.54 6.96
N LYS A 158 -1.47 -15.77 6.55
CA LYS A 158 -0.89 -14.70 7.37
C LYS A 158 -1.28 -13.37 6.77
N TYR A 159 -1.50 -12.36 7.61
CA TYR A 159 -1.31 -10.99 7.17
C TYR A 159 -0.48 -10.16 8.17
N VAL A 160 0.22 -9.16 7.64
CA VAL A 160 1.00 -8.18 8.41
C VAL A 160 0.61 -6.79 7.94
N VAL A 161 0.31 -5.91 8.89
CA VAL A 161 0.05 -4.47 8.69
C VAL A 161 1.06 -3.70 9.55
N LYS A 162 1.94 -2.93 8.92
CA LYS A 162 2.77 -1.94 9.63
C LYS A 162 2.02 -0.62 9.66
N ARG A 163 1.79 0.02 10.80
CA ARG A 163 1.21 1.37 10.85
C ARG A 163 2.29 2.46 10.80
N GLY A 164 1.89 3.73 10.56
CA GLY A 164 2.81 4.87 10.46
C GLY A 164 3.62 5.15 11.74
N ASP A 165 3.11 4.71 12.90
CA ASP A 165 3.78 4.74 14.21
C ASP A 165 4.89 3.69 14.37
N GLY A 166 5.11 2.84 13.36
CA GLY A 166 6.07 1.74 13.38
C GLY A 166 5.46 0.42 13.87
N VAL A 167 4.31 0.43 14.53
CA VAL A 167 3.73 -0.76 15.17
C VAL A 167 3.27 -1.76 14.11
N TYR A 168 3.63 -3.03 14.32
CA TYR A 168 3.15 -4.13 13.50
C TYR A 168 1.96 -4.81 14.13
N GLN A 169 0.92 -4.96 13.32
CA GLN A 169 -0.16 -5.88 13.58
C GLN A 169 0.04 -7.11 12.71
N GLN A 170 0.08 -8.29 13.33
CA GLN A 170 0.14 -9.56 12.62
C GLN A 170 -0.99 -10.43 13.12
N SER A 171 -1.64 -11.17 12.23
CA SER A 171 -2.54 -12.24 12.64
C SER A 171 -2.56 -13.38 11.62
N CYS A 172 -2.93 -14.54 12.12
CA CYS A 172 -3.31 -15.69 11.32
C CYS A 172 -4.81 -15.62 11.01
N GLY A 173 -5.21 -16.06 9.83
CA GLY A 173 -6.60 -16.10 9.45
C GLY A 173 -6.85 -16.72 8.08
N THR A 174 -8.03 -17.28 7.95
CA THR A 174 -8.61 -17.70 6.67
C THR A 174 -9.62 -16.64 6.24
N LEU A 175 -9.61 -16.29 4.97
CA LEU A 175 -10.62 -15.44 4.37
C LEU A 175 -11.87 -16.27 4.12
N THR A 176 -12.98 -15.87 4.73
CA THR A 176 -14.26 -16.51 4.43
C THR A 176 -15.01 -15.63 3.43
N ALA A 177 -15.49 -16.22 2.33
CA ALA A 177 -16.41 -15.51 1.46
C ALA A 177 -17.66 -15.13 2.27
N SER A 178 -17.91 -13.84 2.43
CA SER A 178 -19.02 -13.32 3.22
C SER A 178 -20.23 -12.98 2.35
N GLN A 179 -20.00 -12.44 1.14
CA GLN A 179 -21.08 -11.96 0.27
C GLN A 179 -20.73 -12.11 -1.23
N ARG A 180 -21.75 -12.26 -2.08
CA ARG A 180 -21.63 -12.22 -3.55
C ARG A 180 -22.66 -11.28 -4.18
N TYR A 181 -22.20 -10.38 -5.04
CA TYR A 181 -23.04 -9.47 -5.82
C TYR A 181 -22.54 -9.34 -7.25
N GLY A 182 -23.36 -9.75 -8.23
CA GLY A 182 -23.07 -9.51 -9.65
C GLY A 182 -21.69 -10.00 -10.11
N GLY A 183 -21.23 -11.16 -9.62
CA GLY A 183 -19.88 -11.71 -9.92
C GLY A 183 -18.76 -11.22 -9.00
N THR A 184 -19.02 -10.21 -8.16
CA THR A 184 -18.10 -9.78 -7.10
C THR A 184 -18.28 -10.65 -5.86
N THR A 185 -17.19 -11.10 -5.26
CA THR A 185 -17.13 -11.79 -3.98
C THR A 185 -16.39 -10.91 -2.98
N VAL A 186 -16.98 -10.74 -1.79
CA VAL A 186 -16.31 -10.12 -0.65
C VAL A 186 -15.80 -11.24 0.24
N TYR A 187 -14.50 -11.26 0.47
CA TYR A 187 -13.85 -12.13 1.43
C TYR A 187 -13.51 -11.32 2.68
N SER A 188 -13.73 -11.87 3.86
CA SER A 188 -13.41 -11.19 5.10
C SER A 188 -12.77 -12.11 6.12
N THR A 189 -11.87 -11.56 6.94
CA THR A 189 -11.32 -12.18 8.15
C THR A 189 -11.12 -11.08 9.18
N GLY A 190 -11.11 -11.40 10.47
CA GLY A 190 -11.06 -10.38 11.52
C GLY A 190 -10.90 -10.96 12.90
N ASP A 191 -10.36 -10.16 13.81
CA ASP A 191 -10.38 -10.44 15.23
C ASP A 191 -11.05 -9.27 15.94
N PHE A 192 -12.30 -9.51 16.30
CA PHE A 192 -13.13 -8.52 16.97
C PHE A 192 -12.64 -8.19 18.37
N GLN A 193 -11.91 -9.09 19.03
CA GLN A 193 -11.34 -8.84 20.35
C GLN A 193 -10.13 -7.92 20.25
N ASN A 194 -9.33 -8.09 19.21
CA ASN A 194 -8.17 -7.26 18.92
C ASN A 194 -8.47 -6.04 18.03
N GLY A 195 -9.76 -5.84 17.67
CA GLY A 195 -10.24 -4.62 17.07
C GLY A 195 -9.81 -4.37 15.64
N TRP A 196 -9.71 -5.42 14.80
CA TRP A 196 -9.42 -5.25 13.37
C TRP A 196 -10.21 -6.22 12.49
N ALA A 197 -10.41 -5.82 11.23
CA ALA A 197 -10.94 -6.70 10.19
C ALA A 197 -10.24 -6.42 8.86
N LEU A 198 -10.17 -7.43 7.99
CA LEU A 198 -9.65 -7.35 6.63
C LEU A 198 -10.74 -7.80 5.68
N GLN A 199 -11.00 -6.99 4.67
CA GLN A 199 -11.91 -7.28 3.58
C GLN A 199 -11.18 -7.23 2.25
N VAL A 200 -11.45 -8.22 1.39
CA VAL A 200 -10.94 -8.28 0.03
C VAL A 200 -12.12 -8.40 -0.91
N VAL A 201 -12.29 -7.40 -1.77
CA VAL A 201 -13.33 -7.39 -2.79
C VAL A 201 -12.71 -7.85 -4.10
N ALA A 202 -13.21 -8.95 -4.66
CA ALA A 202 -12.68 -9.50 -5.90
C ALA A 202 -13.79 -9.87 -6.87
N GLN A 203 -13.52 -9.73 -8.16
CA GLN A 203 -14.36 -10.25 -9.24
C GLN A 203 -13.54 -11.29 -10.00
N ASP A 204 -14.02 -12.53 -9.97
CA ASP A 204 -13.30 -13.71 -10.47
C ASP A 204 -11.89 -13.86 -9.85
N THR A 205 -10.85 -13.56 -10.62
CA THR A 205 -9.43 -13.59 -10.19
C THR A 205 -8.83 -12.21 -10.00
N VAL A 206 -9.62 -11.14 -10.20
CA VAL A 206 -9.16 -9.75 -10.11
C VAL A 206 -9.59 -9.18 -8.77
N VAL A 207 -8.65 -8.69 -7.98
CA VAL A 207 -8.97 -7.94 -6.77
C VAL A 207 -9.29 -6.49 -7.14
N LEU A 208 -10.46 -6.05 -6.71
CA LEU A 208 -10.98 -4.71 -6.92
C LEU A 208 -10.64 -3.78 -5.74
N ALA A 209 -10.62 -4.31 -4.51
CA ALA A 209 -10.27 -3.53 -3.33
C ALA A 209 -9.72 -4.41 -2.20
N VAL A 210 -8.87 -3.82 -1.37
CA VAL A 210 -8.43 -4.38 -0.08
C VAL A 210 -8.69 -3.31 0.97
N ILE A 211 -9.39 -3.67 2.04
CA ILE A 211 -9.79 -2.75 3.10
C ILE A 211 -9.38 -3.39 4.42
N HIS A 212 -8.55 -2.69 5.20
CA HIS A 212 -8.24 -3.03 6.57
C HIS A 212 -8.99 -2.06 7.49
N ASP A 213 -9.95 -2.60 8.21
CA ASP A 213 -10.74 -1.88 9.19
C ASP A 213 -10.07 -1.94 10.57
N SER A 214 -10.27 -0.89 11.35
CA SER A 214 -9.92 -0.84 12.77
C SER A 214 -11.13 -0.48 13.60
N LEU A 215 -11.19 -1.00 14.81
CA LEU A 215 -12.24 -0.69 15.76
C LEU A 215 -12.04 0.73 16.28
N ASP A 216 -12.95 1.63 15.93
CA ASP A 216 -13.05 2.92 16.58
C ASP A 216 -13.56 2.71 18.01
N GLN A 217 -12.68 2.95 18.98
CA GLN A 217 -12.96 2.76 20.41
C GLN A 217 -14.09 3.66 20.92
N ALA A 218 -14.32 4.81 20.28
CA ALA A 218 -15.36 5.74 20.70
C ALA A 218 -16.75 5.23 20.30
N SER A 219 -16.89 4.74 19.05
CA SER A 219 -18.17 4.26 18.52
C SER A 219 -18.39 2.75 18.68
N GLY A 220 -17.36 1.98 19.00
CA GLY A 220 -17.39 0.52 18.98
C GLY A 220 -17.60 -0.07 17.59
N SER A 221 -17.44 0.73 16.53
CA SER A 221 -17.68 0.32 15.15
C SER A 221 -16.37 0.12 14.39
N PHE A 222 -16.36 -0.80 13.43
CA PHE A 222 -15.26 -0.94 12.50
C PHE A 222 -15.32 0.18 11.48
N VAL A 223 -14.23 0.92 11.36
CA VAL A 223 -14.04 1.96 10.35
C VAL A 223 -12.84 1.61 9.47
N PRO A 224 -12.91 1.87 8.16
CA PRO A 224 -11.76 1.71 7.28
C PRO A 224 -10.58 2.52 7.81
N ALA A 225 -9.46 1.86 8.07
CA ALA A 225 -8.22 2.50 8.50
C ALA A 225 -7.24 2.60 7.33
N PHE A 226 -7.16 1.53 6.53
CA PHE A 226 -6.33 1.48 5.33
C PHE A 226 -7.11 0.84 4.19
N ALA A 227 -7.01 1.38 2.98
CA ALA A 227 -7.63 0.75 1.84
C ALA A 227 -6.90 1.04 0.53
N CYS A 228 -6.97 0.10 -0.40
CA CYS A 228 -6.66 0.35 -1.81
C CYS A 228 -7.87 -0.03 -2.66
N VAL A 229 -8.03 0.66 -3.78
CA VAL A 229 -9.03 0.36 -4.81
C VAL A 229 -8.32 0.30 -6.16
N ALA A 230 -8.69 -0.66 -6.99
CA ALA A 230 -8.17 -0.81 -8.33
C ALA A 230 -8.32 0.51 -9.13
N PRO A 231 -7.33 0.88 -9.96
CA PRO A 231 -6.13 0.11 -10.30
C PRO A 231 -4.95 0.30 -9.32
N HIS A 232 -5.15 0.99 -8.20
CA HIS A 232 -4.07 1.41 -7.30
C HIS A 232 -3.70 0.38 -6.23
N CYS A 233 -4.36 -0.78 -6.21
CA CYS A 233 -3.95 -1.87 -5.35
C CYS A 233 -2.64 -2.50 -5.84
N PRO A 234 -1.72 -2.86 -4.92
CA PRO A 234 -0.59 -3.74 -5.24
C PRO A 234 -1.15 -5.01 -5.86
N ALA A 235 -0.77 -5.33 -7.09
CA ALA A 235 -1.41 -6.36 -7.91
C ALA A 235 -1.44 -7.71 -7.21
N PRO A 236 -2.56 -8.08 -6.56
CA PRO A 236 -2.61 -9.34 -5.84
C PRO A 236 -2.99 -10.44 -6.82
N SER A 237 -2.49 -11.65 -6.58
CA SER A 237 -2.85 -12.82 -7.36
C SER A 237 -3.85 -13.67 -6.61
N ILE A 238 -4.91 -14.09 -7.30
CA ILE A 238 -5.83 -15.11 -6.81
C ILE A 238 -5.47 -16.40 -7.54
N GLY A 239 -4.86 -17.34 -6.80
CA GLY A 239 -4.50 -18.66 -7.27
C GLY A 239 -5.70 -19.53 -7.64
N PRO A 240 -5.45 -20.66 -8.32
CA PRO A 240 -6.50 -21.61 -8.65
C PRO A 240 -7.14 -22.20 -7.38
N ALA A 241 -8.38 -22.68 -7.53
CA ALA A 241 -9.03 -23.40 -6.45
C ALA A 241 -8.38 -24.78 -6.23
N ASN A 242 -8.18 -25.16 -4.98
CA ASN A 242 -7.72 -26.51 -4.61
C ASN A 242 -8.89 -27.52 -4.67
N GLY A 243 -8.62 -28.78 -4.30
CA GLY A 243 -9.64 -29.85 -4.28
C GLY A 243 -10.82 -29.62 -3.31
N LEU A 244 -10.72 -28.64 -2.42
CA LEU A 244 -11.77 -28.20 -1.50
C LEU A 244 -12.47 -26.91 -1.96
N GLY A 245 -12.12 -26.39 -3.14
CA GLY A 245 -12.65 -25.13 -3.66
C GLY A 245 -12.01 -23.88 -3.05
N GLN A 246 -11.03 -24.02 -2.17
CA GLN A 246 -10.33 -22.90 -1.54
C GLN A 246 -9.30 -22.30 -2.49
N ARG A 247 -9.10 -20.98 -2.45
CA ARG A 247 -8.13 -20.29 -3.30
C ARG A 247 -7.06 -19.60 -2.46
N THR A 248 -5.83 -19.56 -2.96
CA THR A 248 -4.78 -18.75 -2.33
C THR A 248 -4.87 -17.32 -2.85
N LEU A 249 -5.00 -16.33 -1.97
CA LEU A 249 -4.85 -14.92 -2.30
C LEU A 249 -3.47 -14.47 -1.83
N ASP A 250 -2.60 -14.10 -2.77
CA ASP A 250 -1.26 -13.60 -2.49
C ASP A 250 -1.16 -12.14 -2.90
N PHE A 251 -0.95 -11.28 -1.91
CA PHE A 251 -0.83 -9.83 -2.08
C PHE A 251 0.62 -9.38 -2.26
N GLY A 252 1.58 -10.32 -2.23
CA GLY A 252 3.00 -10.01 -2.25
C GLY A 252 3.37 -9.03 -1.14
N ARG A 253 4.22 -8.06 -1.48
CA ARG A 253 4.53 -6.89 -0.65
C ARG A 253 3.89 -5.67 -1.28
N GLY A 254 3.00 -5.01 -0.54
CA GLY A 254 2.27 -3.85 -1.04
C GLY A 254 2.04 -2.80 0.04
N PHE A 255 1.52 -1.63 -0.37
CA PHE A 255 1.16 -0.57 0.56
C PHE A 255 -0.33 -0.22 0.43
N LEU A 256 -1.00 -0.09 1.56
CA LEU A 256 -2.36 0.41 1.68
C LEU A 256 -2.31 1.83 2.26
N PRO A 257 -2.78 2.87 1.55
CA PRO A 257 -2.87 4.21 2.13
C PRO A 257 -3.92 4.25 3.25
N GLY A 258 -3.67 5.10 4.26
CA GLY A 258 -4.64 5.41 5.30
C GLY A 258 -5.86 6.12 4.72
N VAL A 259 -7.05 5.78 5.22
CA VAL A 259 -8.34 6.31 4.74
C VAL A 259 -9.22 6.77 5.91
N ASP A 260 -10.22 7.60 5.62
CA ASP A 260 -11.24 8.01 6.58
C ASP A 260 -12.49 7.11 6.48
N ALA A 261 -13.52 7.42 7.28
CA ALA A 261 -14.77 6.66 7.28
C ALA A 261 -15.50 6.67 5.92
N ALA A 262 -15.21 7.63 5.03
CA ALA A 262 -15.74 7.68 3.68
C ALA A 262 -14.83 6.97 2.65
N MET A 263 -13.80 6.24 3.12
CA MET A 263 -12.73 5.65 2.32
C MET A 263 -11.91 6.69 1.52
N ALA A 264 -11.98 7.96 1.89
CA ALA A 264 -11.12 8.97 1.29
C ALA A 264 -9.72 8.83 1.91
N PRO A 265 -8.65 8.84 1.10
CA PRO A 265 -7.30 8.80 1.64
C PRO A 265 -7.05 9.95 2.61
N THR A 266 -6.67 9.65 3.84
CA THR A 266 -6.30 10.67 4.84
C THR A 266 -4.89 11.18 4.57
N GLY A 267 -4.05 10.31 3.99
CA GLY A 267 -2.63 10.57 3.83
C GLY A 267 -1.86 10.57 5.15
N LEU A 268 -2.52 10.38 6.28
CA LEU A 268 -1.88 10.46 7.59
C LEU A 268 -0.99 9.24 7.85
N ASP A 269 -1.35 8.10 7.26
CA ASP A 269 -0.66 6.84 7.48
C ASP A 269 -0.57 6.03 6.17
N SER A 270 0.34 5.06 6.15
CA SER A 270 0.36 4.00 5.16
C SER A 270 0.70 2.69 5.83
N ALA A 271 0.16 1.61 5.29
CA ALA A 271 0.38 0.28 5.80
C ALA A 271 1.12 -0.60 4.82
N GLU A 272 2.30 -1.12 5.21
CA GLU A 272 2.88 -2.25 4.50
C GLU A 272 1.97 -3.46 4.74
N PHE A 273 1.40 -3.99 3.66
CA PHE A 273 0.53 -5.13 3.65
C PHE A 273 1.22 -6.31 2.97
N ARG A 274 1.29 -7.42 3.68
CA ARG A 274 1.66 -8.72 3.12
C ARG A 274 0.63 -9.73 3.55
N ALA A 275 0.06 -10.45 2.61
CA ALA A 275 -0.84 -11.53 2.96
C ALA A 275 -0.80 -12.69 1.97
N THR A 276 -0.85 -13.89 2.51
CA THR A 276 -1.11 -15.13 1.76
C THR A 276 -2.26 -15.79 2.48
N LEU A 277 -3.46 -15.77 1.91
CA LEU A 277 -4.69 -16.17 2.59
C LEU A 277 -5.37 -17.30 1.83
N LEU A 278 -5.86 -18.31 2.55
CA LEU A 278 -6.82 -19.24 1.99
C LEU A 278 -8.18 -18.56 2.00
N ALA A 279 -8.84 -18.51 0.84
CA ALA A 279 -10.23 -18.11 0.71
C ALA A 279 -11.10 -19.35 0.64
N ASP A 280 -11.95 -19.54 1.64
CA ASP A 280 -12.99 -20.57 1.57
C ASP A 280 -14.05 -20.16 0.54
N PRO A 281 -14.55 -21.12 -0.26
CA PRO A 281 -15.76 -20.88 -1.03
C PRO A 281 -16.89 -20.50 -0.08
N LEU A 282 -17.90 -19.77 -0.57
CA LEU A 282 -19.14 -19.60 0.19
C LEU A 282 -19.57 -20.99 0.70
N ASN A 283 -19.71 -21.14 2.03
CA ASN A 283 -20.29 -22.34 2.61
C ASN A 283 -21.63 -22.57 1.89
N GLY A 284 -21.65 -23.63 1.06
CA GLY A 284 -22.43 -23.66 -0.17
C GLY A 284 -23.90 -23.33 0.04
N ASP A 285 -24.47 -22.51 -0.85
CA ASP A 285 -25.90 -22.42 -1.20
C ASP A 285 -26.88 -22.76 -0.07
N GLY A 286 -26.62 -22.26 1.14
CA GLY A 286 -27.60 -22.23 2.19
C GLY A 286 -28.63 -21.23 1.75
N CYS A 287 -29.67 -21.72 1.03
CA CYS A 287 -30.84 -20.96 0.55
C CYS A 287 -31.09 -19.84 1.57
N CYS A 288 -30.78 -18.59 1.19
CA CYS A 288 -31.29 -17.44 1.92
C CYS A 288 -32.78 -17.69 2.11
N SER A 289 -33.17 -17.73 3.38
CA SER A 289 -34.50 -18.06 3.85
C SER A 289 -35.55 -17.16 3.20
N ARG A 290 -36.18 -17.65 2.12
CA ARG A 290 -37.60 -17.54 1.74
C ARG A 290 -37.77 -17.95 0.27
N ARG A 291 -38.26 -19.19 0.06
CA ARG A 291 -38.76 -19.78 -1.20
C ARG A 291 -37.73 -20.33 -2.19
N CYS A 292 -37.11 -21.45 -1.82
CA CYS A 292 -36.71 -22.46 -2.82
C CYS A 292 -37.99 -23.30 -3.13
N PRO A 293 -38.55 -23.30 -4.36
CA PRO A 293 -39.72 -24.12 -4.68
C PRO A 293 -39.35 -25.59 -4.55
N ALA A 294 -40.16 -26.37 -3.83
CA ALA A 294 -39.93 -27.78 -3.60
C ALA A 294 -39.67 -28.50 -4.95
N ARG A 295 -38.50 -29.14 -5.06
CA ARG A 295 -38.22 -30.09 -6.15
C ARG A 295 -39.37 -31.10 -6.16
N ARG A 296 -40.18 -31.09 -7.23
CA ARG A 296 -41.17 -32.14 -7.47
C ARG A 296 -40.42 -33.48 -7.52
N PRO A 297 -40.86 -34.52 -6.79
CA PRO A 297 -40.29 -35.84 -6.96
C PRO A 297 -40.53 -36.31 -8.39
N ALA A 298 -39.48 -36.88 -9.01
CA ALA A 298 -39.56 -37.45 -10.34
C ALA A 298 -40.64 -38.55 -10.40
N PRO A 299 -41.42 -38.65 -11.49
CA PRO A 299 -42.41 -39.70 -11.62
C PRO A 299 -41.71 -41.06 -11.67
N ARG A 300 -42.12 -41.98 -10.78
CA ARG A 300 -41.71 -43.38 -10.84
C ARG A 300 -42.24 -43.99 -12.14
N LEU A 301 -41.33 -44.36 -13.05
CA LEU A 301 -41.62 -45.26 -14.16
C LEU A 301 -42.10 -46.60 -13.57
N ARG A 302 -43.37 -46.93 -13.78
CA ARG A 302 -43.89 -48.30 -13.62
C ARG A 302 -43.48 -49.07 -14.87
N THR A 303 -42.54 -50.01 -14.73
CA THR A 303 -42.38 -51.10 -15.68
C THR A 303 -43.57 -52.06 -15.54
N ARG A 304 -44.17 -52.42 -16.67
CA ARG A 304 -45.09 -53.56 -16.81
C ARG A 304 -44.30 -54.78 -17.23
#